data_AF-A0A545TA08-F1
#
_entry.id   AF-A0A545TA08-F1
#
_cell.length_a   1.000
_cell.length_b   1.000
_cell.length_c   1.000
_cell.angle_alpha   90.00
_cell.angle_beta   90.00
_cell.angle_gamma   90.00
#
_symmetry.space_group_name_H-M   'P 1'
#
loop_
_entity.id
_entity.type
_entity.pdbx_description
1 polymer ?
#
loop_
_entity_poly.entity_id
_entity_poly.type
_entity_poly.pdbx_seq_one_letter_code
_entity_poly.pdbx_strand_id
1 'polypeptide(L)'
;MGRSLVSKLFFWLILLLFFYASAPFDGQETKKHQLSAPHPSINLQEYPQFAQAYQAVFNVSDPNQKLAAIENALTIADLAFIGELSQAEKRAITQLHRLAASIHQSKWHIHYAIASLQKSQAIEFSEQVDRELKRLKHQLARSETERELNQEYVATRFSGPAKTLEGRVLVAYIFIDDGVKTRWTDRFIQRSNDVMEIVQDWKIAQAMNYKVADVSFVNKQYLVKRNPQLKLMSSISFQSDWNTIENFVTVVMNHLGAKDVGEFINREMEKANADQGVIIFHSNFEKRSFARRCGYTHQRTFFKNGKEKVEYISRCNDEYVMLMEKVERNRWDKLHYVQAHEILHLFGADDLYSISGAKNYALTDIMNHQSKNLSDSEISAITAYAIGWQEKQPKAPFKILER
;
A
#
# COMPACT_ATOMS: atom_id res chain seq x y z
N MET A 1 -5.61 2.01 -46.21
CA MET A 1 -6.43 1.89 -45.00
C MET A 1 -6.34 0.46 -44.50
N GLY A 2 -5.54 0.20 -43.47
CA GLY A 2 -5.30 -1.15 -42.98
C GLY A 2 -4.46 -1.11 -41.71
N ARG A 3 -5.10 -1.02 -40.55
CA ARG A 3 -4.45 -1.26 -39.26
C ARG A 3 -5.06 -2.52 -38.64
N SER A 4 -4.36 -3.62 -38.93
CA SER A 4 -4.16 -4.87 -38.22
C SER A 4 -5.13 -5.21 -37.05
N LEU A 5 -5.96 -6.22 -37.28
CA LEU A 5 -6.72 -6.97 -36.27
C LEU A 5 -5.82 -7.68 -35.23
N VAL A 6 -4.52 -7.81 -35.49
CA VAL A 6 -3.59 -8.60 -34.66
C VAL A 6 -3.23 -7.89 -33.35
N SER A 7 -3.29 -6.55 -33.32
CA SER A 7 -3.04 -5.77 -32.09
C SER A 7 -4.17 -5.90 -31.06
N LYS A 8 -5.41 -6.15 -31.49
CA LYS A 8 -6.54 -6.33 -30.56
C LYS A 8 -6.51 -7.72 -29.92
N LEU A 9 -6.20 -8.77 -30.69
CA LEU A 9 -6.14 -10.14 -30.13
C LEU A 9 -5.03 -10.35 -29.10
N PHE A 10 -3.88 -9.66 -29.24
CA PHE A 10 -2.81 -9.73 -28.24
C PHE A 10 -3.19 -9.04 -26.91
N PHE A 11 -4.01 -7.98 -26.97
CA PHE A 11 -4.52 -7.29 -25.79
C PHE A 11 -5.56 -8.15 -25.03
N TRP A 12 -6.40 -8.90 -25.75
CA TRP A 12 -7.40 -9.78 -25.14
C TRP A 12 -6.80 -11.06 -24.51
N LEU A 13 -5.66 -11.56 -25.01
CA LEU A 13 -5.01 -12.75 -24.43
C LEU A 13 -4.31 -12.46 -23.08
N ILE A 14 -3.79 -11.25 -22.91
CA ILE A 14 -3.26 -10.75 -21.63
C ILE A 14 -4.41 -10.60 -20.61
N LEU A 15 -5.61 -10.21 -21.05
CA LEU A 15 -6.79 -9.98 -20.21
C LEU A 15 -7.43 -11.25 -19.61
N LEU A 16 -7.27 -12.42 -20.24
CA LEU A 16 -7.81 -13.68 -19.71
C LEU A 16 -6.99 -14.27 -18.55
N LEU A 17 -5.74 -13.84 -18.37
CA LEU A 17 -4.91 -14.19 -17.21
C LEU A 17 -5.24 -13.34 -15.95
N PHE A 18 -5.93 -12.21 -16.10
CA PHE A 18 -6.28 -11.31 -14.99
C PHE A 18 -7.41 -11.82 -14.09
N PHE A 19 -8.24 -12.77 -14.55
CA PHE A 19 -9.33 -13.32 -13.75
C PHE A 19 -8.88 -14.26 -12.61
N TYR A 20 -7.59 -14.61 -12.53
CA TYR A 20 -7.03 -15.48 -11.49
C TYR A 20 -5.93 -14.84 -10.63
N ALA A 21 -5.51 -13.60 -10.89
CA ALA A 21 -4.44 -12.94 -10.13
C ALA A 21 -4.92 -12.29 -8.82
N SER A 22 -6.23 -12.16 -8.63
CA SER A 22 -6.85 -11.69 -7.37
C SER A 22 -7.73 -12.79 -6.74
N ALA A 23 -7.34 -14.06 -6.91
CA ALA A 23 -7.87 -15.10 -6.04
C ALA A 23 -7.60 -14.69 -4.59
N PRO A 24 -8.61 -14.75 -3.69
CA PRO A 24 -8.37 -14.54 -2.27
C PRO A 24 -7.20 -15.44 -1.89
N PHE A 25 -6.24 -14.86 -1.17
CA PHE A 25 -5.17 -15.60 -0.54
C PHE A 25 -5.86 -16.61 0.39
N ASP A 26 -6.14 -17.80 -0.14
CA ASP A 26 -6.70 -18.90 0.62
C ASP A 26 -5.61 -19.18 1.63
N GLY A 27 -5.81 -18.65 2.83
CA GLY A 27 -4.95 -18.85 3.97
C GLY A 27 -5.03 -20.32 4.32
N GLN A 28 -4.36 -21.16 3.55
CA GLN A 28 -3.86 -22.41 4.07
C GLN A 28 -3.07 -21.99 5.29
N GLU A 29 -3.68 -22.17 6.46
CA GLU A 29 -3.00 -22.12 7.73
C GLU A 29 -1.76 -22.98 7.56
N THR A 30 -0.63 -22.33 7.36
CA THR A 30 0.65 -22.99 7.36
C THR A 30 0.67 -23.70 8.70
N LYS A 31 0.63 -25.05 8.68
CA LYS A 31 0.76 -25.87 9.89
C LYS A 31 1.81 -25.19 10.73
N LYS A 32 1.43 -24.67 11.90
CA LYS A 32 2.35 -23.95 12.79
C LYS A 32 3.53 -24.89 13.00
N HIS A 33 4.61 -24.64 12.29
CA HIS A 33 5.87 -25.29 12.58
C HIS A 33 6.23 -24.75 13.95
N GLN A 34 5.87 -25.50 14.98
CA GLN A 34 6.43 -25.30 16.31
C GLN A 34 7.93 -25.49 16.12
N LEU A 35 8.63 -24.38 15.94
CA LEU A 35 10.06 -24.31 16.11
C LEU A 35 10.29 -24.81 17.53
N SER A 36 10.84 -26.02 17.65
CA SER A 36 11.16 -26.64 18.92
C SER A 36 12.04 -25.68 19.73
N ALA A 37 11.87 -25.72 21.06
CA ALA A 37 12.68 -24.94 22.00
C ALA A 37 14.19 -25.11 21.69
N PRO A 38 15.02 -24.07 21.92
CA PRO A 38 16.43 -24.09 21.53
C PRO A 38 17.15 -25.33 22.08
N HIS A 39 17.88 -26.02 21.22
CA HIS A 39 18.76 -27.11 21.63
C HIS A 39 19.99 -26.50 22.34
N PRO A 40 20.36 -26.97 23.56
CA PRO A 40 21.30 -26.27 24.43
C PRO A 40 22.80 -26.50 24.09
N SER A 41 23.18 -26.71 22.83
CA SER A 41 24.56 -27.11 22.49
C SER A 41 25.48 -25.98 22.03
N ILE A 42 25.07 -24.71 22.06
CA ILE A 42 26.01 -23.60 21.85
C ILE A 42 26.89 -23.53 23.10
N ASN A 43 28.21 -23.49 22.95
CA ASN A 43 29.11 -23.22 24.07
C ASN A 43 28.95 -21.75 24.50
N LEU A 44 27.88 -21.46 25.24
CA LEU A 44 27.51 -20.10 25.67
C LEU A 44 28.60 -19.44 26.53
N GLN A 45 29.59 -20.20 27.00
CA GLN A 45 30.74 -19.67 27.76
C GLN A 45 31.73 -18.93 26.87
N GLU A 46 31.87 -19.30 25.59
CA GLU A 46 32.84 -18.68 24.67
C GLU A 46 32.33 -17.34 24.12
N TYR A 47 31.02 -17.21 23.94
CA TYR A 47 30.37 -16.02 23.38
C TYR A 47 29.19 -15.55 24.24
N PRO A 48 29.44 -15.04 25.46
CA PRO A 48 28.40 -14.71 26.42
C PRO A 48 27.43 -13.62 25.92
N GLN A 49 27.92 -12.66 25.12
CA GLN A 49 27.07 -11.61 24.55
C GLN A 49 26.10 -12.18 23.50
N PHE A 50 26.57 -13.05 22.61
CA PHE A 50 25.71 -13.71 21.63
C PHE A 50 24.70 -14.63 22.32
N ALA A 51 25.16 -15.41 23.31
CA ALA A 51 24.30 -16.27 24.13
C ALA A 51 23.12 -15.51 24.75
N GLN A 52 23.40 -14.36 25.36
CA GLN A 52 22.38 -13.49 25.96
C GLN A 52 21.42 -12.95 24.90
N ALA A 53 21.95 -12.42 23.79
CA ALA A 53 21.13 -11.86 22.71
C ALA A 53 20.25 -12.93 22.04
N TYR A 54 20.80 -14.12 21.81
CA TYR A 54 20.08 -15.27 21.25
C TYR A 54 18.95 -15.73 22.17
N GLN A 55 19.18 -15.82 23.50
CA GLN A 55 18.08 -16.14 24.43
C GLN A 55 17.00 -15.06 24.48
N ALA A 56 17.39 -13.78 24.40
CA ALA A 56 16.44 -12.67 24.39
C ALA A 56 15.41 -12.79 23.24
N VAL A 57 15.82 -13.29 22.07
CA VAL A 57 14.92 -13.54 20.92
C VAL A 57 13.71 -14.40 21.30
N PHE A 58 13.92 -15.45 22.11
CA PHE A 58 12.86 -16.39 22.49
C PHE A 58 11.98 -15.90 23.64
N ASN A 59 12.44 -14.89 24.39
CA ASN A 59 11.68 -14.27 25.48
C ASN A 59 10.73 -13.16 24.98
N VAL A 60 10.90 -12.70 23.74
CA VAL A 60 10.03 -11.68 23.14
C VAL A 60 8.80 -12.34 22.49
N SER A 61 7.59 -11.86 22.77
CA SER A 61 6.37 -12.34 22.12
C SER A 61 5.97 -11.53 20.90
N ASP A 62 6.18 -10.20 20.95
CA ASP A 62 5.82 -9.28 19.87
C ASP A 62 6.68 -9.51 18.61
N PRO A 63 6.08 -9.67 17.41
CA PRO A 63 6.83 -9.93 16.19
C PRO A 63 7.81 -8.82 15.77
N ASN A 64 7.50 -7.55 16.03
CA ASN A 64 8.37 -6.42 15.69
C ASN A 64 9.61 -6.40 16.58
N GLN A 65 9.38 -6.47 17.89
CA GLN A 65 10.46 -6.54 18.88
C GLN A 65 11.31 -7.79 18.69
N LYS A 66 10.70 -8.91 18.27
CA LYS A 66 11.40 -10.16 17.98
C LYS A 66 12.32 -10.02 16.76
N LEU A 67 11.87 -9.38 15.68
CA LEU A 67 12.74 -9.09 14.54
C LEU A 67 13.94 -8.23 14.95
N ALA A 68 13.72 -7.17 15.75
CA ALA A 68 14.81 -6.34 16.26
C ALA A 68 15.79 -7.13 17.15
N ALA A 69 15.29 -8.01 18.01
CA ALA A 69 16.13 -8.89 18.83
C ALA A 69 16.94 -9.88 17.96
N ILE A 70 16.35 -10.42 16.89
CA ILE A 70 17.03 -11.29 15.93
C ILE A 70 18.16 -10.53 15.23
N GLU A 71 17.89 -9.32 14.73
CA GLU A 71 18.88 -8.49 14.05
C GLU A 71 20.06 -8.14 14.96
N ASN A 72 19.78 -7.79 16.22
CA ASN A 72 20.81 -7.56 17.22
C ASN A 72 21.66 -8.81 17.48
N ALA A 73 21.03 -9.99 17.65
CA ALA A 73 21.74 -11.24 17.84
C ALA A 73 22.61 -11.61 16.63
N LEU A 74 22.11 -11.42 15.40
CA LEU A 74 22.87 -11.65 14.18
C LEU A 74 24.05 -10.68 14.03
N THR A 75 23.87 -9.41 14.41
CA THR A 75 24.96 -8.41 14.38
C THR A 75 26.07 -8.78 15.37
N ILE A 76 25.71 -9.24 16.57
CA ILE A 76 26.70 -9.72 17.55
C ILE A 76 27.41 -10.97 17.03
N ALA A 77 26.70 -11.90 16.38
CA ALA A 77 27.29 -13.07 15.76
C ALA A 77 28.32 -12.69 14.68
N ASP A 78 27.97 -11.76 13.78
CA ASP A 78 28.85 -11.30 12.70
C ASP A 78 30.14 -10.65 13.24
N LEU A 79 30.09 -10.02 14.41
CA LEU A 79 31.25 -9.41 15.08
C LEU A 79 32.08 -10.42 15.88
N ALA A 80 31.42 -11.40 16.52
CA ALA A 80 32.05 -12.32 17.45
C ALA A 80 32.68 -13.54 16.76
N PHE A 81 32.05 -14.04 15.70
CA PHE A 81 32.48 -15.25 15.02
C PHE A 81 33.46 -14.94 13.90
N ILE A 82 34.75 -14.97 14.21
CA ILE A 82 35.83 -14.80 13.23
C ILE A 82 36.33 -16.20 12.82
N GLY A 83 36.20 -16.54 11.54
CA GLY A 83 36.73 -17.80 10.97
C GLY A 83 35.65 -18.85 10.69
N GLU A 84 36.05 -20.13 10.73
CA GLU A 84 35.12 -21.23 10.45
C GLU A 84 34.16 -21.45 11.62
N LEU A 85 32.86 -21.27 11.36
CA LEU A 85 31.81 -21.54 12.34
C LEU A 85 31.76 -23.02 12.72
N SER A 86 31.70 -23.30 14.01
CA SER A 86 31.32 -24.60 14.55
C SER A 86 29.90 -24.99 14.14
N GLN A 87 29.58 -26.27 14.21
CA GLN A 87 28.24 -26.74 13.85
C GLN A 87 27.14 -26.17 14.76
N ALA A 88 27.43 -25.90 16.02
CA ALA A 88 26.46 -25.30 16.94
C ALA A 88 26.14 -23.85 16.55
N GLU A 89 27.16 -23.06 16.18
CA GLU A 89 26.99 -21.67 15.73
C GLU A 89 26.24 -21.59 14.41
N LYS A 90 26.61 -22.45 13.43
CA LYS A 90 25.89 -22.56 12.15
C LYS A 90 24.39 -22.80 12.35
N ARG A 91 24.04 -23.73 13.24
CA ARG A 91 22.64 -24.04 13.58
C ARG A 91 21.93 -22.87 14.24
N ALA A 92 22.59 -22.17 15.17
CA ALA A 92 22.02 -21.03 15.87
C ALA A 92 21.68 -19.88 14.91
N ILE A 93 22.64 -19.47 14.07
CA ILE A 93 22.46 -18.40 13.09
C ILE A 93 21.42 -18.80 12.04
N THR A 94 21.47 -20.05 11.57
CA THR A 94 20.46 -20.62 10.67
C THR A 94 19.05 -20.54 11.25
N GLN A 95 18.88 -20.87 12.54
CA GLN A 95 17.59 -20.78 13.22
C GLN A 95 17.09 -19.33 13.33
N LEU A 96 17.98 -18.38 13.64
CA LEU A 96 17.64 -16.95 13.68
C LEU A 96 17.12 -16.46 12.33
N HIS A 97 17.81 -16.79 11.24
CA HIS A 97 17.36 -16.43 9.89
C HIS A 97 16.03 -17.08 9.50
N ARG A 98 15.81 -18.35 9.85
CA ARG A 98 14.53 -19.03 9.60
C ARG A 98 13.38 -18.41 10.40
N LEU A 99 13.64 -18.01 11.66
CA LEU A 99 12.66 -17.31 12.48
C LEU A 99 12.32 -15.93 11.90
N ALA A 100 13.32 -15.16 11.47
CA ALA A 100 13.10 -13.89 10.77
C ALA A 100 12.25 -14.07 9.51
N ALA A 101 12.57 -15.09 8.70
CA ALA A 101 11.80 -15.40 7.50
C ALA A 101 10.33 -15.72 7.80
N SER A 102 10.08 -16.52 8.84
CA SER A 102 8.73 -16.87 9.28
C SER A 102 7.94 -15.63 9.70
N ILE A 103 8.56 -14.71 10.46
CA ILE A 103 7.91 -13.46 10.87
C ILE A 103 7.61 -12.59 9.64
N HIS A 104 8.57 -12.38 8.73
CA HIS A 104 8.34 -11.61 7.52
C HIS A 104 7.25 -12.21 6.64
N GLN A 105 7.22 -13.53 6.47
CA GLN A 105 6.14 -14.19 5.74
C GLN A 105 4.78 -13.97 6.41
N SER A 106 4.71 -13.99 7.74
CA SER A 106 3.45 -13.75 8.48
C SER A 106 2.89 -12.35 8.25
N LYS A 107 3.74 -11.39 7.88
CA LYS A 107 3.42 -10.00 7.53
C LYS A 107 3.22 -9.76 6.03
N TRP A 108 3.43 -10.78 5.20
CA TRP A 108 3.49 -10.71 3.73
C TRP A 108 4.70 -9.93 3.17
N HIS A 109 5.76 -9.79 3.95
CA HIS A 109 7.03 -9.21 3.54
C HIS A 109 7.91 -10.24 2.80
N ILE A 110 7.42 -10.74 1.66
CA ILE A 110 7.98 -11.92 0.99
C ILE A 110 9.45 -11.73 0.56
N HIS A 111 9.85 -10.53 0.14
CA HIS A 111 11.23 -10.22 -0.21
C HIS A 111 12.19 -10.40 0.97
N TYR A 112 11.84 -9.89 2.15
CA TYR A 112 12.65 -10.06 3.36
C TYR A 112 12.68 -11.51 3.83
N ALA A 113 11.57 -12.25 3.66
CA ALA A 113 11.53 -13.68 3.96
C ALA A 113 12.47 -14.48 3.06
N ILE A 114 12.46 -14.22 1.74
CA ILE A 114 13.39 -14.83 0.77
C ILE A 114 14.84 -14.51 1.14
N ALA A 115 15.17 -13.24 1.40
CA ALA A 115 16.52 -12.83 1.76
C ALA A 115 17.02 -13.55 3.02
N SER A 116 16.16 -13.66 4.04
CA SER A 116 16.50 -14.36 5.29
C SER A 116 16.72 -15.86 5.06
N LEU A 117 15.87 -16.53 4.28
CA LEU A 117 16.05 -17.95 3.94
C LEU A 117 17.28 -18.19 3.06
N GLN A 118 17.63 -17.27 2.16
CA GLN A 118 18.86 -17.37 1.37
C GLN A 118 20.10 -17.31 2.26
N LYS A 119 20.13 -16.42 3.27
CA LYS A 119 21.20 -16.38 4.26
C LYS A 119 21.29 -17.69 5.05
N SER A 120 20.15 -18.22 5.51
CA SER A 120 20.10 -19.55 6.15
C SER A 120 20.66 -20.65 5.26
N GLN A 121 20.27 -20.69 3.98
CA GLN A 121 20.70 -21.71 3.02
C GLN A 121 22.19 -21.66 2.71
N ALA A 122 22.78 -20.45 2.71
CA ALA A 122 24.20 -20.24 2.45
C ALA A 122 25.08 -20.74 3.61
N ILE A 123 24.56 -20.76 4.84
CA ILE A 123 25.27 -21.27 6.02
C ILE A 123 25.18 -22.80 6.09
N GLU A 124 23.96 -23.33 5.93
CA GLU A 124 23.70 -24.77 5.96
C GLU A 124 22.61 -25.12 4.95
N PHE A 125 22.96 -25.93 3.95
CA PHE A 125 22.01 -26.37 2.94
C PHE A 125 20.91 -27.21 3.57
N SER A 126 19.65 -26.86 3.29
CA SER A 126 18.48 -27.65 3.65
C SER A 126 17.54 -27.77 2.46
N GLU A 127 17.13 -28.99 2.12
CA GLU A 127 16.12 -29.19 1.07
C GLU A 127 14.77 -28.55 1.43
N GLN A 128 14.42 -28.50 2.73
CA GLN A 128 13.19 -27.89 3.18
C GLN A 128 13.20 -26.38 2.89
N VAL A 129 14.31 -25.71 3.21
CA VAL A 129 14.49 -24.28 2.93
C VAL A 129 14.53 -24.01 1.43
N ASP A 130 15.16 -24.86 0.63
CA ASP A 130 15.14 -24.73 -0.83
C ASP A 130 13.72 -24.83 -1.41
N ARG A 131 12.92 -25.81 -0.94
CA ARG A 131 11.50 -25.92 -1.33
C ARG A 131 10.70 -24.68 -0.94
N GLU A 132 10.94 -24.15 0.26
CA GLU A 132 10.27 -22.93 0.73
C GLU A 132 10.67 -21.69 -0.08
N LEU A 133 11.96 -21.54 -0.40
CA LEU A 133 12.46 -20.47 -1.28
C LEU A 133 11.79 -20.51 -2.66
N LYS A 134 11.68 -21.70 -3.27
CA LYS A 134 11.00 -21.87 -4.56
C LYS A 134 9.53 -21.47 -4.47
N ARG A 135 8.83 -21.87 -3.40
CA ARG A 135 7.43 -21.50 -3.15
C ARG A 135 7.27 -19.98 -3.02
N LEU A 136 8.08 -19.33 -2.19
CA LEU A 136 8.00 -17.88 -1.98
C LEU A 136 8.35 -17.08 -3.24
N LYS A 137 9.37 -17.50 -3.99
CA LYS A 137 9.71 -16.88 -5.29
C LYS A 137 8.57 -17.00 -6.30
N HIS A 138 7.92 -18.16 -6.37
CA HIS A 138 6.75 -18.35 -7.23
C HIS A 138 5.57 -17.49 -6.79
N GLN A 139 5.30 -17.43 -5.48
CA GLN A 139 4.28 -16.55 -4.92
C GLN A 139 4.53 -15.09 -5.30
N LEU A 140 5.77 -14.61 -5.12
CA LEU A 140 6.16 -13.25 -5.46
C LEU A 140 5.98 -12.94 -6.96
N ALA A 141 6.39 -13.87 -7.83
CA ALA A 141 6.22 -13.70 -9.27
C ALA A 141 4.74 -13.57 -9.69
N ARG A 142 3.82 -14.23 -8.97
CA ARG A 142 2.37 -14.13 -9.22
C ARG A 142 1.75 -12.82 -8.74
N SER A 143 2.30 -12.19 -7.70
CA SER A 143 1.84 -10.88 -7.23
C SER A 143 2.45 -9.71 -8.04
N GLU A 144 3.49 -9.96 -8.83
CA GLU A 144 4.20 -8.95 -9.61
C GLU A 144 3.74 -8.90 -11.08
N THR A 145 2.50 -9.29 -11.42
CA THR A 145 2.03 -9.29 -12.82
C THR A 145 1.91 -7.91 -13.45
N GLU A 146 1.71 -6.87 -12.63
CA GLU A 146 1.66 -5.47 -13.08
C GLU A 146 3.05 -4.82 -13.08
N ARG A 147 4.08 -5.54 -12.62
CA ARG A 147 5.47 -5.11 -12.73
C ARG A 147 5.80 -4.95 -14.22
N GLU A 148 6.55 -3.90 -14.55
CA GLU A 148 6.96 -3.55 -15.93
C GLU A 148 5.93 -2.80 -16.78
N LEU A 149 4.75 -2.49 -16.25
CA LEU A 149 3.82 -1.57 -16.93
C LEU A 149 4.42 -0.17 -17.11
N ASN A 150 5.25 0.26 -16.14
CA ASN A 150 5.91 1.56 -16.15
C ASN A 150 7.43 1.43 -15.93
N GLN A 151 8.17 2.41 -16.45
CA GLN A 151 9.63 2.56 -16.24
C GLN A 151 9.97 3.77 -15.36
N GLU A 152 9.00 4.66 -15.15
CA GLU A 152 9.16 5.93 -14.46
C GLU A 152 8.09 6.04 -13.36
N TYR A 153 8.41 6.74 -12.28
CA TYR A 153 7.46 7.10 -11.22
C TYR A 153 6.94 8.51 -11.45
N VAL A 154 5.62 8.70 -11.40
CA VAL A 154 5.00 10.02 -11.59
C VAL A 154 4.46 10.55 -10.27
N ALA A 155 5.11 11.58 -9.73
CA ALA A 155 4.65 12.31 -8.56
C ALA A 155 3.83 13.54 -8.99
N THR A 156 2.55 13.59 -8.64
CA THR A 156 1.67 14.74 -8.90
C THR A 156 1.41 15.52 -7.61
N ARG A 157 2.48 15.96 -6.93
CA ARG A 157 2.35 16.78 -5.72
C ARG A 157 1.58 18.07 -6.02
N PHE A 158 0.94 18.67 -5.03
CA PHE A 158 0.30 20.00 -5.16
C PHE A 158 -0.76 20.06 -6.27
N SER A 159 -1.31 18.93 -6.71
CA SER A 159 -2.41 18.87 -7.65
C SER A 159 -3.74 18.69 -6.92
N GLY A 160 -4.82 19.09 -7.58
CA GLY A 160 -6.18 18.86 -7.09
C GLY A 160 -6.54 19.57 -5.77
N PRO A 161 -7.75 19.31 -5.25
CA PRO A 161 -8.18 19.71 -3.92
C PRO A 161 -7.37 19.08 -2.76
N ALA A 162 -6.79 17.89 -2.95
CA ALA A 162 -6.01 17.20 -1.93
C ALA A 162 -4.61 17.83 -1.73
N LYS A 163 -3.94 18.28 -2.80
CA LYS A 163 -2.63 18.95 -2.78
C LYS A 163 -1.49 18.15 -2.14
N THR A 164 -1.42 18.13 -0.81
CA THR A 164 -0.32 17.57 0.00
C THR A 164 -0.88 17.08 1.31
N LEU A 165 -0.55 15.90 1.84
CA LEU A 165 -1.20 15.33 3.03
C LEU A 165 -0.82 16.04 4.35
N GLU A 166 -1.18 17.31 4.52
CA GLU A 166 -0.78 18.16 5.67
C GLU A 166 -1.97 18.99 6.17
N GLY A 167 -1.82 19.66 7.31
CA GLY A 167 -2.87 20.54 7.83
C GLY A 167 -4.23 19.86 8.01
N ARG A 168 -5.32 20.59 7.75
CA ARG A 168 -6.69 20.13 8.00
C ARG A 168 -7.33 19.58 6.73
N VAL A 169 -7.48 18.26 6.68
CA VAL A 169 -8.00 17.51 5.53
C VAL A 169 -9.47 17.15 5.74
N LEU A 170 -10.35 17.61 4.86
CA LEU A 170 -11.73 17.12 4.78
C LEU A 170 -11.75 15.75 4.08
N VAL A 171 -12.40 14.76 4.71
CA VAL A 171 -12.73 13.48 4.08
C VAL A 171 -14.25 13.43 3.89
N ALA A 172 -14.69 13.60 2.65
CA ALA A 172 -16.08 13.46 2.26
C ALA A 172 -16.35 12.01 1.82
N TYR A 173 -16.88 11.21 2.73
CA TYR A 173 -17.18 9.80 2.52
C TYR A 173 -18.62 9.63 2.04
N ILE A 174 -18.79 9.16 0.80
CA ILE A 174 -20.07 9.04 0.11
C ILE A 174 -20.42 7.57 -0.05
N PHE A 175 -21.35 7.08 0.76
CA PHE A 175 -21.91 5.74 0.66
C PHE A 175 -22.93 5.69 -0.47
N ILE A 176 -22.77 4.74 -1.40
CA ILE A 176 -23.64 4.59 -2.56
C ILE A 176 -24.49 3.33 -2.40
N ASP A 177 -25.79 3.54 -2.19
CA ASP A 177 -26.83 2.50 -2.10
C ASP A 177 -27.70 2.55 -3.37
N ASP A 178 -27.41 1.64 -4.31
CA ASP A 178 -28.15 1.50 -5.56
C ASP A 178 -29.48 0.73 -5.37
N GLY A 179 -29.75 0.22 -4.16
CA GLY A 179 -30.96 -0.50 -3.77
C GLY A 179 -31.11 -1.89 -4.36
N VAL A 180 -30.18 -2.33 -5.23
CA VAL A 180 -30.25 -3.61 -5.95
C VAL A 180 -29.09 -4.51 -5.57
N LYS A 181 -27.88 -4.05 -5.82
CA LYS A 181 -26.64 -4.81 -5.65
C LYS A 181 -25.87 -4.34 -4.42
N THR A 182 -26.05 -3.08 -4.02
CA THR A 182 -25.38 -2.46 -2.87
C THR A 182 -26.45 -2.06 -1.87
N ARG A 183 -26.18 -2.30 -0.59
CA ARG A 183 -27.05 -1.88 0.51
C ARG A 183 -26.22 -1.47 1.70
N TRP A 184 -26.46 -0.25 2.18
CA TRP A 184 -25.75 0.30 3.32
C TRP A 184 -26.65 0.28 4.56
N THR A 185 -26.32 -0.61 5.47
CA THR A 185 -26.90 -0.61 6.83
C THR A 185 -26.07 0.29 7.73
N ASP A 186 -26.67 0.83 8.79
CA ASP A 186 -25.96 1.67 9.77
C ASP A 186 -24.75 0.94 10.37
N ARG A 187 -24.85 -0.38 10.54
CA ARG A 187 -23.74 -1.23 10.99
C ARG A 187 -22.55 -1.22 10.01
N PHE A 188 -22.81 -1.27 8.70
CA PHE A 188 -21.74 -1.23 7.70
C PHE A 188 -21.14 0.16 7.57
N ILE A 189 -21.96 1.20 7.66
CA ILE A 189 -21.50 2.59 7.71
C ILE A 189 -20.58 2.79 8.92
N GLN A 190 -21.03 2.41 10.12
CA GLN A 190 -20.21 2.53 11.33
C GLN A 190 -18.88 1.80 11.20
N ARG A 191 -18.88 0.54 10.73
CA ARG A 191 -17.64 -0.21 10.52
C ARG A 191 -16.69 0.44 9.52
N SER A 192 -17.24 1.01 8.44
CA SER A 192 -16.44 1.74 7.47
C SER A 192 -15.80 2.99 8.08
N ASN A 193 -16.48 3.62 9.04
CA ASN A 193 -15.94 4.74 9.80
C ASN A 193 -14.84 4.28 10.76
N ASP A 194 -15.05 3.19 11.50
CA ASP A 194 -14.02 2.63 12.40
C ASP A 194 -12.73 2.29 11.63
N VAL A 195 -12.88 1.73 10.43
CA VAL A 195 -11.76 1.45 9.49
C VAL A 195 -11.08 2.75 9.05
N MET A 196 -11.86 3.79 8.72
CA MET A 196 -11.31 5.09 8.32
C MET A 196 -10.52 5.75 9.46
N GLU A 197 -10.99 5.66 10.71
CA GLU A 197 -10.26 6.16 11.88
C GLU A 197 -8.90 5.47 12.01
N ILE A 198 -8.85 4.13 11.89
CA ILE A 198 -7.58 3.38 11.89
C ILE A 198 -6.63 3.82 10.77
N VAL A 199 -7.18 4.07 9.57
CA VAL A 199 -6.40 4.53 8.41
C VAL A 199 -5.83 5.94 8.66
N GLN A 200 -6.62 6.82 9.26
CA GLN A 200 -6.23 8.19 9.59
C GLN A 200 -5.16 8.23 10.69
N ASP A 201 -5.35 7.45 11.76
CA ASP A 201 -4.37 7.30 12.83
C ASP A 201 -3.04 6.76 12.30
N TRP A 202 -3.10 5.76 11.41
CA TRP A 202 -1.91 5.25 10.74
C TRP A 202 -1.22 6.34 9.91
N LYS A 203 -1.96 7.14 9.11
CA LYS A 203 -1.37 8.26 8.34
C LYS A 203 -0.73 9.31 9.26
N ILE A 204 -1.36 9.66 10.38
CA ILE A 204 -0.81 10.60 11.37
C ILE A 204 0.49 10.03 11.96
N ALA A 205 0.51 8.77 12.36
CA ALA A 205 1.71 8.13 12.88
C ALA A 205 2.85 8.08 11.84
N GLN A 206 2.54 7.82 10.57
CA GLN A 206 3.52 7.87 9.49
C GLN A 206 4.04 9.30 9.25
N ALA A 207 3.18 10.31 9.32
CA ALA A 207 3.54 11.72 9.15
C ALA A 207 4.58 12.19 10.20
N MET A 208 4.45 11.71 11.45
CA MET A 208 5.39 12.01 12.53
C MET A 208 6.83 11.56 12.22
N ASN A 209 7.01 10.46 11.48
CA ASN A 209 8.34 10.00 11.05
C ASN A 209 9.04 11.00 10.11
N TYR A 210 8.25 11.84 9.43
CA TYR A 210 8.71 12.90 8.54
C TYR A 210 8.68 14.30 9.18
N LYS A 211 8.38 14.38 10.49
CA LYS A 211 8.24 15.64 11.25
C LYS A 211 7.11 16.54 10.75
N VAL A 212 6.09 15.95 10.13
CA VAL A 212 4.84 16.62 9.78
C VAL A 212 3.88 16.42 10.95
N ALA A 213 3.60 17.49 11.69
CA ALA A 213 2.91 17.42 12.98
C ALA A 213 1.45 17.89 12.95
N ASP A 214 1.01 18.50 11.85
CA ASP A 214 -0.26 19.25 11.76
C ASP A 214 -1.32 18.54 10.92
N VAL A 215 -1.13 17.26 10.57
CA VAL A 215 -2.14 16.47 9.87
C VAL A 215 -3.33 16.20 10.78
N SER A 216 -4.52 16.65 10.36
CA SER A 216 -5.78 16.39 11.04
C SER A 216 -6.90 16.13 10.03
N PHE A 217 -7.87 15.31 10.42
CA PHE A 217 -8.96 14.91 9.54
C PHE A 217 -10.31 15.42 10.03
N VAL A 218 -11.16 15.83 9.08
CA VAL A 218 -12.55 16.19 9.31
C VAL A 218 -13.41 15.25 8.49
N ASN A 219 -14.09 14.32 9.17
CA ASN A 219 -14.91 13.33 8.49
C ASN A 219 -16.33 13.86 8.26
N LYS A 220 -16.80 13.83 7.01
CA LYS A 220 -18.19 14.13 6.63
C LYS A 220 -18.76 12.96 5.85
N GLN A 221 -19.93 12.50 6.28
CA GLN A 221 -20.59 11.34 5.69
C GLN A 221 -21.78 11.78 4.86
N TYR A 222 -21.94 11.15 3.70
CA TYR A 222 -23.03 11.35 2.78
C TYR A 222 -23.56 10.01 2.33
N LEU A 223 -24.84 9.96 2.02
CA LEU A 223 -25.51 8.73 1.67
C LEU A 223 -26.42 8.96 0.48
N VAL A 224 -26.03 8.38 -0.66
CA VAL A 224 -26.83 8.41 -1.88
C VAL A 224 -27.68 7.15 -1.90
N LYS A 225 -28.96 7.32 -1.61
CA LYS A 225 -29.94 6.23 -1.48
C LYS A 225 -31.01 6.32 -2.56
N ARG A 226 -31.35 5.17 -3.14
CA ARG A 226 -32.54 4.99 -4.01
C ARG A 226 -32.58 5.92 -5.22
N ASN A 227 -31.43 6.30 -5.78
CA ASN A 227 -31.39 7.06 -7.01
C ASN A 227 -31.82 6.16 -8.19
N PRO A 228 -32.94 6.46 -8.89
CA PRO A 228 -33.44 5.60 -9.97
C PRO A 228 -32.46 5.46 -11.14
N GLN A 229 -31.64 6.48 -11.41
CA GLN A 229 -30.65 6.42 -12.48
C GLN A 229 -29.54 5.44 -12.12
N LEU A 230 -29.01 5.48 -10.88
CA LEU A 230 -27.96 4.53 -10.43
C LEU A 230 -28.43 3.08 -10.49
N LYS A 231 -29.70 2.82 -10.19
CA LYS A 231 -30.30 1.47 -10.28
C LYS A 231 -30.26 0.90 -11.70
N LEU A 232 -30.34 1.75 -12.71
CA LEU A 232 -30.35 1.35 -14.12
C LEU A 232 -28.94 1.21 -14.70
N MET A 233 -27.91 1.72 -14.02
CA MET A 233 -26.53 1.66 -14.49
C MET A 233 -25.92 0.28 -14.27
N SER A 234 -25.00 -0.09 -15.16
CA SER A 234 -24.10 -1.21 -14.91
C SER A 234 -23.26 -0.92 -13.66
N SER A 235 -22.86 -1.99 -12.95
CA SER A 235 -21.89 -1.83 -11.86
C SER A 235 -20.59 -1.33 -12.47
N ILE A 236 -20.12 -0.17 -11.99
CA ILE A 236 -18.82 0.37 -12.36
C ILE A 236 -17.71 -0.57 -11.90
N SER A 237 -16.54 -0.49 -12.53
CA SER A 237 -15.32 -1.16 -12.13
C SER A 237 -14.12 -0.40 -12.69
N PHE A 238 -12.90 -0.74 -12.26
CA PHE A 238 -11.68 -0.18 -12.85
C PHE A 238 -11.53 -0.42 -14.37
N GLN A 239 -12.27 -1.39 -14.94
CA GLN A 239 -12.27 -1.72 -16.37
C GLN A 239 -13.38 -1.01 -17.15
N SER A 240 -14.29 -0.32 -16.45
CA SER A 240 -15.35 0.45 -17.10
C SER A 240 -14.72 1.56 -17.94
N ASP A 241 -15.32 1.85 -19.10
CA ASP A 241 -14.88 2.98 -19.90
C ASP A 241 -15.12 4.30 -19.17
N TRP A 242 -14.36 5.31 -19.56
CA TRP A 242 -14.37 6.62 -18.95
C TRP A 242 -15.76 7.27 -18.88
N ASN A 243 -16.54 7.19 -19.97
CA ASN A 243 -17.86 7.81 -20.02
C ASN A 243 -18.82 7.14 -19.03
N THR A 244 -18.73 5.81 -18.87
CA THR A 244 -19.51 5.08 -17.87
C THR A 244 -19.19 5.54 -16.45
N ILE A 245 -17.91 5.72 -16.13
CA ILE A 245 -17.46 6.20 -14.80
C ILE A 245 -17.92 7.65 -14.58
N GLU A 246 -17.72 8.54 -15.56
CA GLU A 246 -18.13 9.96 -15.45
C GLU A 246 -19.63 10.12 -15.31
N ASN A 247 -20.42 9.38 -16.08
CA ASN A 247 -21.88 9.39 -15.94
C ASN A 247 -22.29 8.94 -14.55
N PHE A 248 -21.64 7.90 -14.00
CA PHE A 248 -21.94 7.39 -12.66
C PHE A 248 -21.66 8.47 -11.60
N VAL A 249 -20.48 9.08 -11.63
CA VAL A 249 -20.08 10.14 -10.71
C VAL A 249 -21.00 11.36 -10.85
N THR A 250 -21.34 11.75 -12.07
CA THR A 250 -22.27 12.87 -12.35
C THR A 250 -23.63 12.63 -11.71
N VAL A 251 -24.19 11.41 -11.83
CA VAL A 251 -25.48 11.07 -11.20
C VAL A 251 -25.39 11.14 -9.67
N VAL A 252 -24.27 10.70 -9.07
CA VAL A 252 -24.02 10.79 -7.63
C VAL A 252 -23.90 12.26 -7.19
N MET A 253 -23.16 13.10 -7.92
CA MET A 253 -23.01 14.53 -7.63
C MET A 253 -24.33 15.28 -7.73
N ASN A 254 -25.10 15.05 -8.80
CA ASN A 254 -26.42 15.64 -8.97
C ASN A 254 -27.35 15.29 -7.81
N HIS A 255 -27.30 14.06 -7.30
CA HIS A 255 -28.08 13.65 -6.12
C HIS A 255 -27.67 14.41 -4.86
N LEU A 256 -26.39 14.77 -4.72
CA LEU A 256 -25.85 15.57 -3.63
C LEU A 256 -25.97 17.09 -3.87
N GLY A 257 -26.70 17.50 -4.92
CA GLY A 257 -26.95 18.90 -5.26
C GLY A 257 -25.68 19.64 -5.67
N ALA A 258 -24.78 18.98 -6.40
CA ALA A 258 -23.59 19.58 -7.00
C ALA A 258 -23.51 19.21 -8.48
N LYS A 259 -22.98 20.11 -9.31
CA LYS A 259 -22.79 19.88 -10.75
C LYS A 259 -21.71 18.84 -11.01
N ASP A 260 -20.63 18.89 -10.23
CA ASP A 260 -19.46 18.03 -10.36
C ASP A 260 -18.75 17.85 -9.00
N VAL A 261 -17.73 16.98 -9.01
CA VAL A 261 -16.87 16.65 -7.86
C VAL A 261 -16.19 17.90 -7.31
N GLY A 262 -15.73 18.78 -8.18
CA GLY A 262 -15.01 20.00 -7.81
C GLY A 262 -15.89 21.01 -7.08
N GLU A 263 -17.09 21.26 -7.59
CA GLU A 263 -18.07 22.12 -6.91
C GLU A 263 -18.43 21.54 -5.53
N PHE A 264 -18.68 20.22 -5.47
CA PHE A 264 -19.03 19.55 -4.22
C PHE A 264 -17.92 19.70 -3.18
N ILE A 265 -16.68 19.32 -3.50
CA ILE A 265 -15.60 19.34 -2.50
C ILE A 265 -15.23 20.75 -2.06
N ASN A 266 -15.19 21.72 -2.98
CA ASN A 266 -14.88 23.11 -2.63
C ASN A 266 -15.90 23.67 -1.63
N ARG A 267 -17.20 23.46 -1.90
CA ARG A 267 -18.28 23.87 -0.99
C ARG A 267 -18.15 23.23 0.39
N GLU A 268 -17.84 21.93 0.45
CA GLU A 268 -17.73 21.24 1.74
C GLU A 268 -16.44 21.59 2.49
N MET A 269 -15.34 21.85 1.80
CA MET A 269 -14.09 22.34 2.40
C MET A 269 -14.30 23.71 3.05
N GLU A 270 -14.97 24.64 2.36
CA GLU A 270 -15.32 25.96 2.90
C GLU A 270 -16.14 25.84 4.18
N LYS A 271 -17.20 25.00 4.18
CA LYS A 271 -18.03 24.75 5.38
C LYS A 271 -17.24 24.11 6.53
N ALA A 272 -16.28 23.26 6.22
CA ALA A 272 -15.47 22.56 7.22
C ALA A 272 -14.25 23.37 7.71
N ASN A 273 -13.99 24.52 7.06
CA ASN A 273 -12.76 25.29 7.18
C ASN A 273 -11.53 24.36 7.04
N ALA A 274 -11.49 23.60 5.94
CA ALA A 274 -10.44 22.65 5.63
C ALA A 274 -9.52 23.20 4.54
N ASP A 275 -8.22 22.89 4.62
CA ASP A 275 -7.19 23.35 3.68
C ASP A 275 -7.21 22.54 2.37
N GLN A 276 -7.68 21.29 2.48
CA GLN A 276 -7.63 20.25 1.47
C GLN A 276 -8.83 19.29 1.60
N GLY A 277 -9.11 18.55 0.54
CA GLY A 277 -10.29 17.70 0.46
C GLY A 277 -10.07 16.40 -0.31
N VAL A 278 -10.59 15.32 0.24
CA VAL A 278 -10.61 13.97 -0.36
C VAL A 278 -12.07 13.55 -0.48
N ILE A 279 -12.48 13.11 -1.67
CA ILE A 279 -13.77 12.45 -1.89
C ILE A 279 -13.56 10.95 -2.00
N ILE A 280 -14.41 10.20 -1.30
CA ILE A 280 -14.44 8.75 -1.35
C ILE A 280 -15.85 8.29 -1.72
N PHE A 281 -16.00 7.67 -2.88
CA PHE A 281 -17.21 6.97 -3.27
C PHE A 281 -17.13 5.51 -2.86
N HIS A 282 -18.11 4.98 -2.11
CA HIS A 282 -18.08 3.58 -1.67
C HIS A 282 -19.32 2.81 -2.10
N SER A 283 -19.11 1.90 -3.06
CA SER A 283 -20.18 1.14 -3.71
C SER A 283 -20.26 -0.35 -3.30
N ASN A 284 -19.38 -0.90 -2.46
CA ASN A 284 -19.54 -2.25 -1.86
C ASN A 284 -19.80 -3.40 -2.88
N PHE A 285 -19.24 -3.33 -4.10
CA PHE A 285 -19.48 -4.27 -5.22
C PHE A 285 -18.52 -5.47 -5.30
N GLU A 286 -17.49 -5.55 -4.45
CA GLU A 286 -16.39 -6.53 -4.54
C GLU A 286 -15.70 -6.50 -5.92
N LYS A 287 -15.22 -5.32 -6.28
CA LYS A 287 -14.36 -5.09 -7.45
C LYS A 287 -13.08 -4.40 -6.99
N ARG A 288 -12.09 -4.30 -7.87
CA ARG A 288 -10.88 -3.52 -7.61
C ARG A 288 -11.25 -2.04 -7.48
N SER A 289 -10.88 -1.46 -6.35
CA SER A 289 -10.90 -0.01 -6.12
C SER A 289 -9.87 0.70 -7.00
N PHE A 290 -10.06 2.00 -7.19
CA PHE A 290 -9.14 2.85 -7.92
C PHE A 290 -9.29 4.32 -7.49
N ALA A 291 -8.31 5.14 -7.81
CA ALA A 291 -8.36 6.58 -7.67
C ALA A 291 -8.33 7.29 -9.04
N ARG A 292 -9.17 8.31 -9.20
CA ARG A 292 -9.00 9.32 -10.24
C ARG A 292 -8.21 10.45 -9.60
N ARG A 293 -6.96 10.63 -10.02
CA ARG A 293 -6.05 11.67 -9.50
C ARG A 293 -5.92 12.84 -10.46
N CYS A 294 -5.76 14.05 -9.94
CA CYS A 294 -5.41 15.21 -10.76
C CYS A 294 -3.91 15.21 -11.12
N GLY A 295 -3.58 15.49 -12.38
CA GLY A 295 -2.20 15.78 -12.83
C GLY A 295 -1.93 17.28 -12.95
N TYR A 296 -0.72 17.67 -13.35
CA TYR A 296 -0.45 19.06 -13.69
C TYR A 296 -1.05 19.40 -15.05
N THR A 297 -1.69 20.56 -15.17
CA THR A 297 -2.31 21.00 -16.43
C THR A 297 -1.52 22.10 -17.12
N HIS A 298 -0.66 22.82 -16.38
CA HIS A 298 0.15 23.91 -16.88
C HIS A 298 1.53 23.91 -16.22
N GLN A 299 2.51 24.48 -16.92
CA GLN A 299 3.84 24.77 -16.41
C GLN A 299 4.12 26.26 -16.60
N ARG A 300 4.67 26.91 -15.58
CA ARG A 300 5.11 28.30 -15.62
C ARG A 300 6.58 28.39 -15.25
N THR A 301 7.37 29.04 -16.08
CA THR A 301 8.74 29.41 -15.74
C THR A 301 8.75 30.80 -15.08
N PHE A 302 9.50 30.95 -13.98
CA PHE A 302 9.70 32.22 -13.28
C PHE A 302 11.12 32.32 -12.73
N PHE A 303 11.60 33.53 -12.42
CA PHE A 303 12.92 33.73 -11.83
C PHE A 303 12.78 34.02 -10.33
N LYS A 304 13.52 33.29 -9.49
CA LYS A 304 13.65 33.54 -8.05
C LYS A 304 15.13 33.65 -7.69
N ASN A 305 15.54 34.83 -7.20
CA ASN A 305 16.94 35.15 -6.90
C ASN A 305 17.89 34.93 -8.10
N GLY A 306 17.47 35.39 -9.28
CA GLY A 306 18.25 35.26 -10.52
C GLY A 306 18.35 33.83 -11.08
N LYS A 307 17.70 32.85 -10.46
CA LYS A 307 17.64 31.47 -10.93
C LYS A 307 16.29 31.18 -11.55
N GLU A 308 16.30 30.59 -12.73
CA GLU A 308 15.11 30.06 -13.38
C GLU A 308 14.52 28.94 -12.52
N LYS A 309 13.20 28.98 -12.34
CA LYS A 309 12.39 28.04 -11.58
C LYS A 309 11.18 27.67 -12.41
N VAL A 310 10.74 26.44 -12.23
CA VAL A 310 9.53 25.90 -12.85
C VAL A 310 8.50 25.69 -11.76
N GLU A 311 7.30 26.21 -11.99
CA GLU A 311 6.11 25.97 -11.18
C GLU A 311 5.14 25.12 -12.00
N TYR A 312 4.72 24.00 -11.44
CA TYR A 312 3.67 23.15 -12.02
C TYR A 312 2.33 23.50 -11.38
N ILE A 313 1.31 23.70 -12.22
CA ILE A 313 -0.01 24.16 -11.78
C ILE A 313 -1.06 23.16 -12.24
N SER A 314 -1.86 22.67 -11.30
CA SER A 314 -3.08 21.92 -11.62
C SER A 314 -4.29 22.85 -11.56
N ARG A 315 -5.20 22.70 -12.54
CA ARG A 315 -6.55 23.29 -12.54
C ARG A 315 -7.64 22.23 -12.43
N CYS A 316 -7.23 20.99 -12.20
CA CYS A 316 -8.15 19.87 -12.05
C CYS A 316 -8.74 19.92 -10.64
N ASN A 317 -10.07 19.78 -10.55
CA ASN A 317 -10.79 19.72 -9.28
C ASN A 317 -11.59 18.41 -9.15
N ASP A 318 -11.36 17.47 -10.08
CA ASP A 318 -12.14 16.25 -10.22
C ASP A 318 -11.26 15.04 -9.91
N GLU A 319 -10.95 14.90 -8.63
CA GLU A 319 -10.27 13.74 -8.08
C GLU A 319 -11.08 13.09 -6.97
N TYR A 320 -11.03 11.77 -6.92
CA TYR A 320 -11.78 10.97 -5.97
C TYR A 320 -11.23 9.56 -5.91
N VAL A 321 -11.49 8.89 -4.80
CA VAL A 321 -11.36 7.45 -4.68
C VAL A 321 -12.70 6.79 -5.00
N MET A 322 -12.66 5.72 -5.80
CA MET A 322 -13.77 4.80 -5.98
C MET A 322 -13.49 3.50 -5.22
N LEU A 323 -13.99 3.42 -3.98
CA LEU A 323 -13.94 2.23 -3.17
C LEU A 323 -15.04 1.24 -3.55
N MET A 324 -14.63 0.00 -3.77
CA MET A 324 -15.51 -1.07 -4.23
C MET A 324 -15.47 -2.29 -3.30
N GLU A 325 -14.51 -2.32 -2.39
CA GLU A 325 -14.28 -3.37 -1.41
C GLU A 325 -15.50 -3.57 -0.52
N LYS A 326 -15.84 -4.83 -0.26
CA LYS A 326 -16.98 -5.14 0.59
C LYS A 326 -16.65 -4.98 2.08
N VAL A 327 -17.61 -4.46 2.84
CA VAL A 327 -17.57 -4.36 4.29
C VAL A 327 -18.01 -5.69 4.92
N GLU A 328 -17.17 -6.72 4.77
CA GLU A 328 -17.44 -8.09 5.23
C GLU A 328 -16.73 -8.45 6.56
N ARG A 329 -17.38 -9.31 7.36
CA ARG A 329 -16.80 -9.81 8.61
C ARG A 329 -15.52 -10.59 8.28
N ASN A 330 -14.39 -10.19 8.90
CA ASN A 330 -13.06 -10.80 8.78
C ASN A 330 -12.22 -10.42 7.54
N ARG A 331 -12.57 -9.37 6.77
CA ARG A 331 -11.74 -8.84 5.69
C ARG A 331 -11.37 -7.36 5.87
N TRP A 332 -11.30 -6.93 7.14
CA TRP A 332 -11.05 -5.53 7.52
C TRP A 332 -9.65 -5.08 7.17
N ASP A 333 -8.67 -5.98 7.32
CA ASP A 333 -7.29 -5.80 6.90
C ASP A 333 -7.17 -5.34 5.45
N LYS A 334 -7.91 -5.98 4.54
CA LYS A 334 -7.93 -5.58 3.14
C LYS A 334 -8.54 -4.18 2.96
N LEU A 335 -9.64 -3.87 3.65
CA LEU A 335 -10.29 -2.56 3.53
C LEU A 335 -9.39 -1.44 4.10
N HIS A 336 -8.71 -1.67 5.24
CA HIS A 336 -7.73 -0.73 5.78
C HIS A 336 -6.65 -0.41 4.75
N TYR A 337 -6.06 -1.46 4.16
CA TYR A 337 -4.99 -1.30 3.16
C TYR A 337 -5.48 -0.53 1.93
N VAL A 338 -6.60 -0.96 1.33
CA VAL A 338 -7.13 -0.34 0.11
C VAL A 338 -7.51 1.13 0.37
N GLN A 339 -8.19 1.44 1.47
CA GLN A 339 -8.50 2.83 1.80
C GLN A 339 -7.23 3.67 1.98
N ALA A 340 -6.26 3.16 2.74
CA ALA A 340 -5.01 3.88 2.99
C ALA A 340 -4.23 4.13 1.69
N HIS A 341 -4.13 3.12 0.83
CA HIS A 341 -3.46 3.15 -0.47
C HIS A 341 -4.13 4.12 -1.45
N GLU A 342 -5.43 3.94 -1.71
CA GLU A 342 -6.14 4.73 -2.72
C GLU A 342 -6.22 6.23 -2.36
N ILE A 343 -6.33 6.56 -1.06
CA ILE A 343 -6.31 7.95 -0.62
C ILE A 343 -4.96 8.62 -0.95
N LEU A 344 -3.83 7.90 -0.89
CA LEU A 344 -2.51 8.48 -1.19
C LEU A 344 -2.38 8.88 -2.65
N HIS A 345 -3.09 8.22 -3.56
CA HIS A 345 -3.12 8.63 -4.96
C HIS A 345 -3.68 10.03 -5.15
N LEU A 346 -4.66 10.45 -4.33
CA LEU A 346 -5.21 11.81 -4.42
C LEU A 346 -4.17 12.87 -4.03
N PHE A 347 -3.26 12.52 -3.11
CA PHE A 347 -2.14 13.40 -2.74
C PHE A 347 -0.95 13.31 -3.69
N GLY A 348 -1.05 12.52 -4.77
CA GLY A 348 -0.06 12.48 -5.84
C GLY A 348 0.91 11.31 -5.81
N ALA A 349 0.70 10.32 -4.94
CA ALA A 349 1.46 9.06 -4.99
C ALA A 349 1.07 8.23 -6.22
N ASP A 350 2.03 7.49 -6.78
CA ASP A 350 1.80 6.52 -7.87
C ASP A 350 2.04 5.10 -7.39
N ASP A 351 1.55 4.14 -8.18
CA ASP A 351 1.76 2.72 -7.93
C ASP A 351 3.21 2.31 -8.22
N LEU A 352 4.02 2.19 -7.16
CA LEU A 352 5.39 1.68 -7.25
C LEU A 352 5.42 0.24 -7.76
N TYR A 353 4.38 -0.56 -7.48
CA TYR A 353 4.35 -1.96 -7.92
C TYR A 353 4.32 -2.12 -9.44
N SER A 354 3.90 -1.07 -10.16
CA SER A 354 3.85 -1.06 -11.62
C SER A 354 5.23 -0.81 -12.27
N ILE A 355 6.21 -0.34 -11.49
CA ILE A 355 7.51 0.12 -11.98
C ILE A 355 8.53 -1.01 -11.94
N SER A 356 9.16 -1.28 -13.08
CA SER A 356 10.19 -2.32 -13.25
C SER A 356 11.31 -2.23 -12.21
N GLY A 357 11.93 -1.04 -12.08
CA GLY A 357 13.03 -0.79 -11.17
C GLY A 357 12.65 -0.80 -9.68
N ALA A 358 11.36 -0.78 -9.34
CA ALA A 358 10.91 -0.71 -7.95
C ALA A 358 10.82 -2.08 -7.25
N LYS A 359 11.12 -3.18 -7.96
CA LYS A 359 11.00 -4.55 -7.43
C LYS A 359 11.62 -4.75 -6.05
N ASN A 360 12.85 -4.28 -5.87
CA ASN A 360 13.62 -4.42 -4.61
C ASN A 360 13.77 -3.08 -3.86
N TYR A 361 12.96 -2.08 -4.20
CA TYR A 361 13.04 -0.73 -3.64
C TYR A 361 11.83 -0.50 -2.73
N ALA A 362 12.02 0.11 -1.56
CA ALA A 362 10.92 0.47 -0.66
C ALA A 362 9.96 -0.72 -0.41
N LEU A 363 10.51 -1.83 0.10
CA LEU A 363 9.85 -3.14 0.15
C LEU A 363 8.62 -3.21 1.08
N THR A 364 8.48 -2.25 1.99
CA THR A 364 7.37 -2.10 2.94
C THR A 364 6.45 -0.94 2.59
N ASP A 365 6.73 -0.22 1.51
CA ASP A 365 5.91 0.92 1.09
C ASP A 365 4.52 0.45 0.65
N ILE A 366 3.49 1.11 1.18
CA ILE A 366 2.09 0.85 0.85
C ILE A 366 1.78 1.00 -0.65
N MET A 367 2.59 1.74 -1.40
CA MET A 367 2.44 1.88 -2.85
C MET A 367 3.16 0.77 -3.64
N ASN A 368 3.95 -0.11 -3.00
CA ASN A 368 4.71 -1.16 -3.68
C ASN A 368 4.29 -2.58 -3.29
N HIS A 369 4.35 -2.95 -2.02
CA HIS A 369 4.06 -4.33 -1.61
C HIS A 369 3.02 -4.33 -0.51
N GLN A 370 1.95 -5.08 -0.74
CA GLN A 370 0.89 -5.21 0.24
C GLN A 370 1.38 -5.95 1.48
N SER A 371 1.20 -5.34 2.65
CA SER A 371 1.38 -6.01 3.93
C SER A 371 0.06 -6.61 4.41
N LYS A 372 0.15 -7.62 5.27
CA LYS A 372 -1.03 -8.27 5.84
C LYS A 372 -1.86 -7.30 6.67
N ASN A 373 -1.23 -6.53 7.54
CA ASN A 373 -1.87 -5.48 8.31
C ASN A 373 -1.35 -4.12 7.87
N LEU A 374 -2.19 -3.08 7.97
CA LEU A 374 -1.77 -1.71 7.67
C LEU A 374 -0.61 -1.25 8.55
N SER A 375 -0.55 -1.69 9.81
CA SER A 375 0.55 -1.40 10.75
C SER A 375 1.90 -2.00 10.34
N ASP A 376 1.91 -2.98 9.44
CA ASP A 376 3.14 -3.57 8.87
C ASP A 376 3.58 -2.87 7.58
N SER A 377 2.77 -1.92 7.07
CA SER A 377 3.09 -1.06 5.93
C SER A 377 3.64 0.29 6.39
N GLU A 378 4.46 0.88 5.53
CA GLU A 378 5.13 2.15 5.77
C GLU A 378 4.86 3.13 4.63
N ILE A 379 5.06 4.41 4.89
CA ILE A 379 5.27 5.43 3.85
C ILE A 379 6.78 5.58 3.71
N SER A 380 7.37 5.09 2.62
CA SER A 380 8.80 5.29 2.34
C SER A 380 9.04 6.68 1.73
N ALA A 381 10.31 7.06 1.63
CA ALA A 381 10.73 8.37 1.16
C ALA A 381 10.12 8.78 -0.20
N ILE A 382 9.93 7.85 -1.14
CA ILE A 382 9.33 8.17 -2.45
C ILE A 382 7.86 8.58 -2.34
N THR A 383 7.09 7.86 -1.54
CA THR A 383 5.67 8.16 -1.29
C THR A 383 5.55 9.43 -0.44
N ALA A 384 6.38 9.60 0.59
CA ALA A 384 6.46 10.83 1.39
C ALA A 384 6.77 12.06 0.53
N TYR A 385 7.71 11.93 -0.42
CA TYR A 385 7.99 12.99 -1.39
C TYR A 385 6.75 13.28 -2.24
N ALA A 386 6.12 12.24 -2.80
CA ALA A 386 4.99 12.38 -3.70
C ALA A 386 3.73 12.98 -3.05
N ILE A 387 3.53 12.80 -1.74
CA ILE A 387 2.40 13.36 -1.00
C ILE A 387 2.72 14.68 -0.27
N GLY A 388 3.93 15.21 -0.45
CA GLY A 388 4.30 16.53 0.06
C GLY A 388 5.04 16.58 1.41
N TRP A 389 5.22 15.46 2.11
CA TRP A 389 5.87 15.43 3.44
C TRP A 389 7.37 15.69 3.45
N GLN A 390 8.01 15.66 2.28
CA GLN A 390 9.40 16.08 2.16
C GLN A 390 9.68 16.77 0.84
N GLU A 391 10.47 17.83 0.88
CA GLU A 391 10.86 18.61 -0.30
C GLU A 391 11.90 17.90 -1.17
N LYS A 392 12.79 17.14 -0.55
CA LYS A 392 13.91 16.53 -1.26
C LYS A 392 13.48 15.25 -1.98
N GLN A 393 13.57 15.26 -3.30
CA GLN A 393 13.41 14.06 -4.11
C GLN A 393 14.39 12.97 -3.64
N PRO A 394 13.91 11.75 -3.31
CA PRO A 394 14.76 10.68 -2.84
C PRO A 394 15.58 10.06 -3.97
N LYS A 395 16.64 9.34 -3.60
CA LYS A 395 17.35 8.47 -4.53
C LYS A 395 16.50 7.24 -4.81
N ALA A 396 16.29 6.93 -6.08
CA ALA A 396 15.56 5.75 -6.54
C ALA A 396 16.31 5.11 -7.72
N PRO A 397 16.16 3.79 -7.95
CA PRO A 397 16.77 3.08 -9.09
C PRO A 397 16.03 3.31 -10.42
N PHE A 398 15.15 4.30 -10.48
CA PHE A 398 14.36 4.68 -11.64
C PHE A 398 14.12 6.20 -11.62
N LYS A 399 13.64 6.74 -12.74
CA LYS A 399 13.38 8.17 -12.86
C LYS A 399 12.10 8.55 -12.12
N ILE A 400 12.16 9.63 -11.35
CA ILE A 400 10.99 10.27 -10.74
C ILE A 400 10.68 11.52 -11.57
N LEU A 401 9.42 11.66 -11.97
CA LEU A 401 8.90 12.77 -12.75
C LEU A 401 7.87 13.54 -11.94
N GLU A 402 7.89 14.87 -12.09
CA GLU A 402 6.82 15.76 -11.67
C GLU A 402 6.01 16.13 -12.93
N ARG A 403 4.90 15.43 -13.20
CA ARG A 403 4.03 15.69 -14.37
C ARG A 403 2.56 15.36 -14.09
#